data_AF-A0A507CVS0-F1
#
_entry.id   AF-A0A507CVS0-F1
#
_cell.length_a   1.000
_cell.length_b   1.000
_cell.length_c   1.000
_cell.angle_alpha   90.00
_cell.angle_beta   90.00
_cell.angle_gamma   90.00
#
_symmetry.space_group_name_H-M   'P 1'
#
loop_
_entity.id
_entity.type
_entity.pdbx_description
1 polymer ?
#
loop_
_entity_poly.entity_id
_entity_poly.type
_entity_poly.pdbx_seq_one_letter_code
_entity_poly.pdbx_strand_id
1 'polypeptide(L)'
;MYDPNAMCDNVRRGYRGSADAGKDSAAARRSGEDGAKRCRLWEMVQYQCELTADLQRVICRPFTRVFRRCANASTIEVTPVLTPA
;
A
#
# COMPACT_ATOMS: atom_id res chain seq x y z
N MET A 1 -16.61 3.31 -23.01
CA MET A 1 -15.24 3.84 -22.86
C MET A 1 -14.87 3.75 -21.39
N TYR A 2 -13.79 3.07 -21.04
CA TYR A 2 -13.30 2.96 -19.67
C TYR A 2 -12.43 4.18 -19.37
N ASP A 3 -12.82 5.00 -18.39
CA ASP A 3 -12.07 6.18 -17.98
C ASP A 3 -11.27 5.88 -16.70
N PRO A 4 -9.93 5.73 -16.78
CA PRO A 4 -9.09 5.47 -15.61
C PRO A 4 -9.02 6.63 -14.61
N ASN A 5 -9.47 7.85 -14.96
CA ASN A 5 -9.49 9.00 -14.03
C ASN A 5 -10.70 8.99 -13.08
N ALA A 6 -11.79 8.31 -13.43
CA ALA A 6 -13.00 8.23 -12.59
C ALA A 6 -12.75 7.53 -11.25
N MET A 7 -11.69 6.72 -11.14
CA MET A 7 -11.32 6.03 -9.90
C MET A 7 -10.56 6.94 -8.91
N CYS A 8 -9.82 7.94 -9.40
CA CYS A 8 -9.11 8.91 -8.57
C CYS A 8 -10.05 9.95 -7.94
N ASP A 9 -11.14 10.31 -8.62
CA ASP A 9 -12.09 11.32 -8.11
C ASP A 9 -12.91 10.83 -6.91
N ASN A 10 -13.15 9.52 -6.81
CA ASN A 10 -13.84 8.95 -5.65
C ASN A 10 -12.98 8.88 -4.39
N VAL A 11 -11.65 8.88 -4.52
CA VAL A 11 -10.73 8.98 -3.37
C VAL A 11 -10.74 10.39 -2.78
N ARG A 12 -10.89 11.43 -3.63
CA ARG A 12 -10.93 12.83 -3.19
C ARG A 12 -12.21 13.19 -2.42
N ARG A 13 -13.38 12.63 -2.78
CA ARG A 13 -14.65 12.94 -2.10
C ARG A 13 -14.76 12.35 -0.68
N GLY A 14 -13.92 11.37 -0.32
CA GLY A 14 -13.88 10.80 1.03
C GLY A 14 -13.09 11.63 2.05
N TYR A 15 -12.26 12.57 1.61
CA TYR A 15 -11.46 13.44 2.50
C TYR A 15 -12.20 14.76 2.75
N ARG A 16 -13.33 14.70 3.48
CA ARG A 16 -13.78 15.88 4.24
C ARG A 16 -12.85 16.05 5.43
N GLY A 17 -11.85 16.91 5.28
CA GLY A 17 -11.08 17.42 6.42
C GLY A 17 -12.02 18.12 7.38
N SER A 18 -12.19 17.55 8.57
CA SER A 18 -12.82 18.23 9.69
C SER A 18 -11.73 19.08 10.37
N ALA A 19 -11.65 20.34 9.98
CA ALA A 19 -11.10 21.35 10.87
C ALA A 19 -12.18 21.62 11.95
N ASP A 20 -11.85 21.42 13.22
CA ASP A 20 -12.09 22.40 14.28
C ASP A 20 -11.58 21.94 15.66
N ALA A 21 -10.66 22.77 16.18
CA ALA A 21 -10.39 23.15 17.58
C ALA A 21 -10.26 22.11 18.70
N GLY A 22 -9.08 22.11 19.34
CA GLY A 22 -8.92 21.63 20.72
C GLY A 22 -7.46 21.47 21.15
N LYS A 23 -7.04 22.32 22.09
CA LYS A 23 -5.72 22.33 22.75
C LYS A 23 -5.29 20.95 23.27
N ASP A 24 -4.01 20.63 23.11
CA ASP A 24 -3.08 20.28 24.21
C ASP A 24 -1.81 19.61 23.63
N SER A 25 -0.80 20.44 23.44
CA SER A 25 0.56 20.05 23.12
C SER A 25 1.29 19.65 24.40
N ALA A 26 1.31 18.36 24.72
CA ALA A 26 2.39 17.68 25.45
C ALA A 26 2.06 16.19 25.61
N ALA A 27 3.09 15.35 25.64
CA ALA A 27 3.07 13.93 26.03
C ALA A 27 2.58 12.89 25.00
N ALA A 28 3.38 12.65 23.96
CA ALA A 28 3.56 11.30 23.42
C ALA A 28 4.95 11.12 22.77
N ARG A 29 6.01 11.51 23.49
CA ARG A 29 7.36 10.98 23.27
C ARG A 29 7.70 10.11 24.47
N ARG A 30 7.35 8.83 24.40
CA ARG A 30 7.98 7.67 25.06
C ARG A 30 7.19 6.40 24.71
N SER A 31 7.90 5.28 24.82
CA SER A 31 7.53 3.89 24.53
C SER A 31 7.41 3.51 23.04
N GLY A 32 8.57 3.24 22.43
CA GLY A 32 8.69 1.97 21.72
C GLY A 32 8.37 0.83 22.69
N GLU A 33 7.84 -0.28 22.17
CA GLU A 33 7.54 -1.51 22.91
C GLU A 33 6.14 -1.68 23.52
N ASP A 34 5.07 -1.06 22.98
CA ASP A 34 3.69 -1.50 23.36
C ASP A 34 2.59 -1.27 22.30
N GLY A 35 3.00 -1.25 21.02
CA GLY A 35 2.14 -1.00 19.84
C GLY A 35 2.05 -2.15 18.84
N ALA A 36 2.54 -3.35 19.18
CA ALA A 36 2.38 -4.57 18.36
C ALA A 36 0.92 -5.11 18.36
N LYS A 37 -0.06 -4.21 18.52
CA LYS A 37 -1.47 -4.54 18.68
C LYS A 37 -2.09 -4.81 17.30
N ARG A 38 -2.04 -6.10 16.91
CA ARG A 38 -2.76 -6.72 15.78
C ARG A 38 -2.38 -6.22 14.38
N CYS A 39 -1.08 -6.15 14.09
CA CYS A 39 -0.62 -6.09 12.70
C CYS A 39 -0.39 -7.50 12.16
N ARG A 40 -0.82 -7.79 10.93
CA ARG A 40 -0.54 -9.03 10.21
C ARG A 40 0.19 -8.72 8.92
N LEU A 41 1.14 -9.58 8.58
CA LEU A 41 1.77 -9.60 7.27
C LEU A 41 0.95 -10.46 6.32
N TRP A 42 0.84 -9.99 5.09
CA TRP A 42 0.17 -10.68 3.99
C TRP A 42 1.11 -10.73 2.81
N GLU A 43 1.06 -11.85 2.09
CA GLU A 43 1.79 -12.06 0.86
C GLU A 43 0.82 -12.03 -0.32
N MET A 44 1.23 -11.43 -1.43
CA MET A 44 0.56 -11.51 -2.72
C MET A 44 1.59 -11.81 -3.80
N VAL A 45 1.37 -12.87 -4.57
CA VAL A 45 2.15 -13.15 -5.77
C VAL A 45 1.50 -12.44 -6.95
N GLN A 46 2.28 -11.61 -7.63
CA GLN A 46 1.90 -10.96 -8.89
C GLN A 46 2.77 -11.49 -10.03
N TYR A 47 2.34 -11.29 -11.27
CA TYR A 47 3.09 -11.69 -12.45
C TYR A 47 3.34 -10.48 -13.34
N GLN A 48 4.60 -10.31 -13.75
CA GLN A 48 4.96 -9.38 -14.80
C GLN A 48 5.08 -10.16 -16.10
N CYS A 49 4.25 -9.83 -17.08
CA CYS A 49 4.18 -10.53 -18.35
C CYS A 49 4.70 -9.66 -19.50
N GLU A 50 5.53 -10.26 -20.34
CA GLU A 50 6.10 -9.63 -21.54
C GLU A 50 5.81 -10.52 -22.75
N LEU A 51 5.46 -9.90 -23.88
CA LEU A 51 5.43 -10.60 -25.16
C LEU A 51 6.86 -10.88 -25.61
N THR A 52 7.08 -12.06 -26.18
CA THR A 52 8.35 -12.37 -26.84
C THR A 52 8.56 -11.49 -28.06
N ALA A 53 9.81 -11.35 -28.50
CA ALA A 53 10.16 -10.51 -29.65
C ALA A 53 9.46 -10.95 -30.95
N ASP A 54 9.17 -12.25 -31.09
CA ASP A 54 8.41 -12.82 -32.21
C ASP A 54 6.87 -12.69 -32.04
N LEU A 55 6.39 -12.11 -30.94
CA LEU A 55 4.98 -11.94 -30.58
C LEU A 55 4.16 -13.24 -30.50
N GLN A 56 4.81 -14.39 -30.50
CA GLN A 56 4.14 -15.70 -30.49
C GLN A 56 3.88 -16.23 -29.07
N ARG A 57 4.56 -15.67 -28.06
CA ARG A 57 4.53 -16.19 -26.70
C ARG A 57 4.46 -15.06 -25.69
N VAL A 58 3.87 -15.36 -24.53
CA VAL A 58 3.86 -14.47 -23.37
C VAL A 58 4.71 -15.13 -22.29
N ILE A 59 5.70 -14.42 -21.78
CA ILE A 59 6.54 -14.87 -20.66
C ILE A 59 6.10 -14.08 -19.42
N CYS A 60 5.57 -14.78 -18.43
CA CYS A 60 5.18 -14.19 -17.15
C CYS A 60 6.17 -14.61 -16.05
N ARG A 61 6.74 -13.63 -15.35
CA ARG A 61 7.64 -13.86 -14.21
C ARG A 61 6.92 -13.51 -12.91
N PRO A 62 6.82 -14.45 -11.95
CA PRO A 62 6.20 -14.14 -10.66
C PRO A 62 7.10 -13.21 -9.85
N PHE A 63 6.50 -12.33 -9.06
CA PHE A 63 7.17 -11.56 -8.03
C PHE A 63 6.25 -11.40 -6.82
N THR A 64 6.83 -11.51 -5.63
CA THR A 64 6.10 -11.43 -4.37
C THR A 64 6.03 -9.98 -3.90
N ARG A 65 4.85 -9.55 -3.46
CA ARG A 65 4.64 -8.33 -2.69
C ARG A 65 4.24 -8.66 -1.26
N VAL A 66 4.79 -7.93 -0.29
CA VAL A 66 4.49 -8.11 1.14
C VAL A 66 3.74 -6.88 1.64
N PHE A 67 2.67 -7.09 2.39
CA PHE A 67 1.83 -6.02 2.92
C PHE A 67 1.70 -6.14 4.43
N ARG A 68 1.72 -4.99 5.11
CA ARG A 68 1.41 -4.89 6.53
C ARG A 68 0.03 -4.28 6.70
N ARG A 69 -0.84 -4.98 7.43
CA ARG A 69 -2.18 -4.49 7.80
C ARG A 69 -2.33 -4.51 9.31
N CYS A 70 -2.62 -3.36 9.90
CA CYS A 70 -2.94 -3.23 11.32
C CYS A 70 -4.44 -2.94 11.50
N ALA A 71 -5.00 -3.30 12.65
CA ALA A 71 -6.39 -2.95 12.96
C ALA A 71 -6.60 -1.43 12.87
N ASN A 72 -7.66 -1.01 12.17
CA ASN A 72 -8.03 0.40 11.96
C ASN A 72 -7.00 1.26 11.21
N ALA A 73 -6.04 0.63 10.51
CA ALA A 73 -5.08 1.33 9.67
C ALA A 73 -5.17 0.86 8.21
N SER A 74 -4.70 1.69 7.29
CA SER A 74 -4.55 1.31 5.88
C SER A 74 -3.53 0.17 5.73
N THR A 75 -3.77 -0.68 4.73
CA THR A 75 -2.78 -1.67 4.29
C THR A 75 -1.65 -0.95 3.56
N ILE A 76 -0.40 -1.25 3.93
CA ILE A 76 0.79 -0.61 3.34
C ILE A 76 1.66 -1.70 2.73
N GLU A 77 2.12 -1.49 1.49
CA GLU A 77 3.14 -2.34 0.87
C GLU A 77 4.50 -2.11 1.54
N VAL A 78 5.15 -3.20 1.95
CA VAL A 78 6.45 -3.20 2.63
C VAL A 78 7.47 -4.09 1.90
N THR A 79 7.22 -4.41 0.63
CA THR A 79 8.14 -5.16 -0.22
C THR A 79 9.48 -4.41 -0.31
N PRO A 80 10.62 -5.04 0.01
CA PRO A 80 11.92 -4.39 -0.11
C PRO A 80 12.22 -4.09 -1.59
N VAL A 81 12.73 -2.89 -1.86
CA VAL A 81 13.22 -2.55 -3.20
C VAL A 81 14.54 -3.27 -3.41
N LEU A 82 14.53 -4.32 -4.24
CA LEU A 82 15.76 -4.95 -4.70
C LEU A 82 16.37 -4.04 -5.77
N THR A 83 17.30 -3.19 -5.38
CA THR A 83 18.16 -2.49 -6.35
C THR A 83 19.16 -3.50 -6.91
N PRO A 84 19.23 -3.70 -8.23
CA PRO A 84 20.29 -4.51 -8.81
C PRO A 84 21.66 -3.88 -8.50
N ALA A 85 22.64 -4.72 -8.17
CA ALA A 85 24.02 -4.35 -7.87
C ALA A 85 24.79 -3.94 -9.14
#